data_AF-A0AAU0T9U3-F1
#
_entry.id   AF-A0AAU0T9U3-F1
#
_cell.length_a   1.000
_cell.length_b   1.000
_cell.length_c   1.000
_cell.angle_alpha   90.00
_cell.angle_beta   90.00
_cell.angle_gamma   90.00
#
_symmetry.space_group_name_H-M   'P 1'
#
loop_
_entity.id
_entity.type
_entity.pdbx_description
1 polymer ?
#
loop_
_entity_poly.entity_id
_entity_poly.type
_entity_poly.pdbx_seq_one_letter_code
_entity_poly.pdbx_strand_id
1 'polypeptide(L)'
;MAANTPYITQLAKADEIYGVGAERGAKGKSKRNNWSTDMKHNQSIKINDLIDSLKAQKKELTYCVYGKGSSDQATLETDCVIDEYSEITDDDEEISPKYITQNNLEFWFTDELLEDVTFNALKQKTSATNEEILKAIKHYNERDSFMKL
;
A
#
# COMPACT_ATOMS: atom_id res chain seq x y z
N MET A 1 48.73 0.12 -11.69
CA MET A 1 48.16 -0.05 -13.05
C MET A 1 47.41 -1.37 -13.09
N ALA A 2 46.23 -1.36 -13.70
CA ALA A 2 45.40 -2.52 -14.05
C ALA A 2 46.18 -3.54 -14.91
N ALA A 3 45.76 -4.79 -15.19
CA ALA A 3 44.40 -5.30 -15.37
C ALA A 3 44.37 -6.85 -15.42
N ASN A 4 43.14 -7.37 -15.40
CA ASN A 4 42.62 -8.57 -16.08
C ASN A 4 42.79 -9.98 -15.49
N THR A 5 41.67 -10.45 -14.91
CA THR A 5 41.06 -11.79 -15.01
C THR A 5 41.07 -12.34 -16.46
N PRO A 6 40.89 -13.66 -16.76
CA PRO A 6 39.72 -14.45 -16.30
C PRO A 6 39.82 -16.00 -16.13
N TYR A 7 38.80 -16.53 -15.45
CA TYR A 7 37.99 -17.74 -15.78
C TYR A 7 38.43 -19.19 -15.43
N ILE A 8 37.52 -19.84 -14.67
CA ILE A 8 37.16 -21.28 -14.52
C ILE A 8 38.24 -22.21 -13.91
N THR A 9 38.00 -23.19 -13.02
CA THR A 9 36.86 -24.12 -12.84
C THR A 9 37.04 -24.95 -11.56
N GLN A 10 35.93 -25.50 -11.04
CA GLN A 10 35.83 -26.78 -10.29
C GLN A 10 36.26 -26.77 -8.80
N LEU A 11 35.62 -27.48 -7.85
CA LEU A 11 34.58 -28.53 -7.91
C LEU A 11 33.94 -28.67 -6.51
N ALA A 12 32.62 -28.85 -6.52
CA ALA A 12 31.77 -29.69 -5.68
C ALA A 12 32.37 -30.38 -4.43
N LYS A 13 31.62 -30.27 -3.31
CA LYS A 13 31.36 -31.26 -2.24
C LYS A 13 30.34 -30.62 -1.30
N ALA A 14 29.25 -31.23 -0.84
CA ALA A 14 28.74 -32.58 -0.98
C ALA A 14 27.22 -32.52 -0.69
N ASP A 15 26.41 -33.04 -1.59
CA ASP A 15 25.04 -33.47 -1.30
C ASP A 15 25.02 -35.00 -1.47
N GLU A 16 25.14 -35.70 -0.35
CA GLU A 16 24.73 -37.10 -0.23
C GLU A 16 23.91 -37.17 1.05
N ILE A 17 22.58 -37.35 0.96
CA ILE A 17 21.84 -38.42 1.66
C ILE A 17 20.58 -38.78 0.85
N TYR A 18 20.69 -39.92 0.15
CA TYR A 18 19.72 -41.00 -0.12
C TYR A 18 18.20 -40.73 -0.26
N GLY A 19 17.64 -41.18 -1.40
CA GLY A 19 16.25 -41.59 -1.54
C GLY A 19 15.77 -41.75 -2.98
N VAL A 20 15.99 -42.92 -3.59
CA VAL A 20 15.48 -43.27 -4.94
C VAL A 20 14.02 -43.73 -4.84
N GLY A 21 13.13 -43.03 -5.55
CA GLY A 21 11.74 -43.44 -5.79
C GLY A 21 11.18 -42.67 -6.99
N ALA A 22 11.07 -43.35 -8.13
CA ALA A 22 10.54 -42.79 -9.37
C ALA A 22 9.01 -42.71 -9.32
N GLU A 23 8.45 -41.57 -9.76
CA GLU A 23 7.52 -41.45 -10.89
C GLU A 23 6.57 -40.23 -10.77
N ARG A 24 6.60 -39.41 -11.83
CA ARG A 24 5.52 -38.59 -12.40
C ARG A 24 4.98 -37.38 -11.62
N GLY A 25 5.31 -36.21 -12.17
CA GLY A 25 4.32 -35.16 -12.38
C GLY A 25 4.34 -34.03 -11.36
N ALA A 26 5.06 -32.95 -11.67
CA ALA A 26 4.55 -31.57 -11.64
C ALA A 26 5.74 -30.62 -11.83
N LYS A 27 5.64 -29.74 -12.83
CA LYS A 27 6.52 -28.59 -12.98
C LYS A 27 6.35 -27.69 -11.76
N GLY A 28 7.23 -27.81 -10.77
CA GLY A 28 7.37 -26.85 -9.67
C GLY A 28 7.98 -25.55 -10.17
N LYS A 29 7.22 -24.75 -10.93
CA LYS A 29 7.50 -23.32 -11.04
C LYS A 29 7.01 -22.67 -9.75
N SER A 30 7.83 -22.66 -8.70
CA SER A 30 7.50 -21.82 -7.55
C SER A 30 7.89 -20.37 -7.88
N LYS A 31 6.86 -19.54 -7.84
CA LYS A 31 6.76 -18.18 -8.35
C LYS A 31 7.81 -17.29 -7.70
N ARG A 32 8.58 -16.57 -8.52
CA ARG A 32 9.12 -15.28 -8.11
C ARG A 32 7.93 -14.44 -7.65
N ASN A 33 7.91 -14.09 -6.38
CA ASN A 33 6.99 -13.16 -5.75
C ASN A 33 7.08 -11.82 -6.50
N ASN A 34 6.08 -11.57 -7.33
CA ASN A 34 5.97 -10.39 -8.17
C ASN A 34 5.12 -9.35 -7.43
N TRP A 35 5.64 -8.81 -6.32
CA TRP A 35 5.00 -7.67 -5.63
C TRP A 35 5.48 -6.38 -6.31
N SER A 36 4.70 -5.90 -7.29
CA SER A 36 4.64 -4.45 -7.54
C SER A 36 3.64 -3.92 -6.53
N THR A 37 4.11 -3.45 -5.37
CA THR A 37 3.29 -2.66 -4.44
C THR A 37 3.32 -1.20 -4.87
N ASP A 38 3.11 -0.95 -6.15
CA ASP A 38 3.16 0.40 -6.68
C ASP A 38 1.72 0.89 -6.67
N MET A 39 1.34 1.69 -5.67
CA MET A 39 0.05 2.38 -5.66
C MET A 39 -0.03 3.26 -6.91
N LYS A 40 -1.18 3.24 -7.59
CA LYS A 40 -1.43 4.03 -8.80
C LYS A 40 -2.79 4.71 -8.69
N HIS A 41 -2.97 5.80 -9.44
CA HIS A 41 -4.28 6.43 -9.59
C HIS A 41 -5.27 5.50 -10.30
N ASN A 42 -6.56 5.73 -10.07
CA ASN A 42 -7.66 4.87 -10.51
C ASN A 42 -7.49 3.40 -10.07
N GLN A 43 -7.04 3.19 -8.84
CA GLN A 43 -6.84 1.87 -8.25
C GLN A 43 -7.80 1.66 -7.08
N SER A 44 -8.56 0.56 -7.10
CA SER A 44 -9.31 0.12 -5.93
C SER A 44 -8.43 -0.72 -5.00
N ILE A 45 -8.49 -0.43 -3.70
CA ILE A 45 -7.72 -1.09 -2.65
C ILE A 45 -8.54 -1.21 -1.38
N LYS A 46 -8.29 -2.22 -0.54
CA LYS A 46 -8.85 -2.28 0.81
C LYS A 46 -8.14 -1.31 1.73
N ILE A 47 -8.89 -0.71 2.66
CA ILE A 47 -8.29 0.15 3.70
C ILE A 47 -7.21 -0.59 4.48
N ASN A 48 -7.38 -1.89 4.74
CA ASN A 48 -6.34 -2.69 5.38
C ASN A 48 -4.99 -2.62 4.63
N ASP A 49 -5.04 -2.89 3.32
CA ASP A 49 -3.85 -2.94 2.48
C ASP A 49 -3.24 -1.54 2.26
N LEU A 50 -4.08 -0.51 2.24
CA LEU A 50 -3.64 0.89 2.25
C LEU A 50 -2.84 1.22 3.52
N ILE A 51 -3.35 0.85 4.70
CA ILE A 51 -2.65 1.08 5.98
C ILE A 51 -1.34 0.30 6.03
N ASP A 52 -1.32 -0.95 5.55
CA ASP A 52 -0.07 -1.72 5.46
C ASP A 52 0.96 -1.04 4.54
N SER A 53 0.50 -0.41 3.46
CA SER A 53 1.35 0.37 2.55
C SER A 53 1.89 1.64 3.22
N LEU A 54 1.06 2.36 3.99
CA LEU A 54 1.47 3.54 4.78
C LEU A 54 2.52 3.18 5.83
N LYS A 55 2.36 2.05 6.53
CA LYS A 55 3.33 1.53 7.50
C LYS A 55 4.69 1.24 6.88
N ALA A 56 4.71 0.79 5.63
CA ALA A 56 5.95 0.55 4.90
C ALA A 56 6.69 1.85 4.53
N GLN A 57 6.05 3.02 4.71
CA GLN A 57 6.61 4.36 4.48
C GLN A 57 7.20 4.51 3.06
N LYS A 58 6.51 3.97 2.06
CA LYS A 58 6.87 4.12 0.65
C LYS A 58 5.91 5.10 -0.01
N LYS A 59 6.31 6.37 -0.07
CA LYS A 59 5.57 7.40 -0.82
C LYS A 59 6.25 7.62 -2.18
N GLU A 60 5.58 7.20 -3.24
CA GLU A 60 6.00 7.46 -4.63
C GLU A 60 4.94 8.25 -5.42
N LEU A 61 3.81 8.54 -4.79
CA LEU A 61 2.62 9.11 -5.42
C LEU A 61 1.96 10.10 -4.47
N THR A 62 1.50 11.24 -4.99
CA THR A 62 0.52 12.10 -4.33
C THR A 62 -0.87 11.65 -4.74
N TYR A 63 -1.77 11.48 -3.76
CA TYR A 63 -3.08 10.90 -4.03
C TYR A 63 -4.11 11.36 -3.02
N CYS A 64 -5.38 11.16 -3.40
CA CYS A 64 -6.52 11.22 -2.52
C CYS A 64 -7.18 9.84 -2.46
N VAL A 65 -7.86 9.59 -1.34
CA VAL A 65 -8.66 8.40 -1.12
C VAL A 65 -10.11 8.77 -1.23
N TYR A 66 -10.83 8.01 -2.04
CA TYR A 66 -12.25 8.15 -2.30
C TYR A 66 -12.99 6.87 -1.93
N GLY A 67 -14.23 7.00 -1.47
CA GLY A 67 -15.04 5.84 -1.13
C GLY A 67 -16.54 6.11 -1.20
N LYS A 68 -17.34 5.08 -0.96
CA LYS A 68 -18.81 5.20 -1.01
C LYS A 68 -19.36 5.58 0.36
N GLY A 69 -20.11 6.67 0.42
CA GLY A 69 -20.70 7.19 1.64
C GLY A 69 -19.65 7.78 2.58
N SER A 70 -20.03 8.00 3.84
CA SER A 70 -19.14 8.61 4.84
C SER A 70 -17.96 7.70 5.22
N SER A 71 -16.77 8.32 5.32
CA SER A 71 -15.54 7.67 5.80
C SER A 71 -15.66 7.14 7.23
N ASP A 72 -16.57 7.66 8.05
CA ASP A 72 -16.80 7.20 9.42
C ASP A 72 -17.32 5.77 9.50
N GLN A 73 -18.01 5.31 8.44
CA GLN A 73 -18.53 3.95 8.35
C GLN A 73 -17.52 2.96 7.78
N ALA A 74 -16.37 3.43 7.29
CA ALA A 74 -15.40 2.59 6.62
C ALA A 74 -14.75 1.58 7.58
N THR A 75 -14.56 0.35 7.15
CA THR A 75 -13.89 -0.70 7.92
C THR A 75 -12.62 -1.11 7.19
N LEU A 76 -11.77 -1.93 7.83
CA LEU A 76 -10.57 -2.45 7.17
C LEU A 76 -10.89 -3.25 5.88
N GLU A 77 -12.07 -3.85 5.81
CA GLU A 77 -12.56 -4.61 4.65
C GLU A 77 -13.19 -3.73 3.56
N THR A 78 -13.43 -2.45 3.86
CA THR A 78 -14.05 -1.52 2.91
C THR A 78 -13.09 -1.21 1.78
N ASP A 79 -13.57 -1.39 0.55
CA ASP A 79 -12.84 -0.98 -0.65
C ASP A 79 -12.93 0.54 -0.81
N CYS A 80 -11.78 1.16 -1.05
CA CYS A 80 -11.64 2.56 -1.44
C CYS A 80 -10.91 2.66 -2.78
N VAL A 81 -10.80 3.89 -3.29
CA VAL A 81 -10.15 4.20 -4.55
C VAL A 81 -9.06 5.24 -4.31
N ILE A 82 -7.87 4.98 -4.82
CA ILE A 82 -6.75 5.92 -4.88
C ILE A 82 -6.82 6.63 -6.22
N ASP A 83 -6.89 7.96 -6.20
CA ASP A 83 -6.91 8.77 -7.42
C ASP A 83 -6.22 10.13 -7.21
N GLU A 84 -6.14 10.93 -8.28
CA GLU A 84 -5.59 12.28 -8.25
C GLU A 84 -6.42 13.23 -7.36
N TYR A 85 -5.80 14.34 -6.98
CA TYR A 85 -6.51 15.46 -6.34
C TYR A 85 -7.54 16.06 -7.31
N SER A 86 -8.60 16.68 -6.78
CA SER A 86 -9.45 17.54 -7.59
C SER A 86 -8.63 18.71 -8.17
N GLU A 87 -8.89 19.06 -9.43
CA GLU A 87 -8.34 20.26 -10.06
C GLU A 87 -9.20 21.46 -9.68
N ILE A 88 -8.56 22.60 -9.38
CA ILE A 88 -9.25 23.88 -9.18
C ILE A 88 -9.00 24.72 -10.43
N THR A 89 -10.07 25.13 -11.11
CA THR A 89 -9.98 25.94 -12.32
C THR A 89 -9.78 27.43 -12.01
N ASP A 90 -9.48 28.23 -13.04
CA ASP A 90 -9.37 29.69 -12.93
C ASP A 90 -10.69 30.37 -12.48
N ASP A 91 -11.82 29.68 -12.62
CA ASP A 91 -13.15 30.14 -12.19
C ASP A 91 -13.53 29.65 -10.77
N ASP A 92 -12.54 29.19 -9.98
CA ASP A 92 -12.71 28.60 -8.64
C ASP A 92 -13.62 27.36 -8.62
N GLU A 93 -13.77 26.65 -9.75
CA GLU A 93 -14.53 25.40 -9.81
C GLU A 93 -13.65 24.21 -9.44
N GLU A 94 -14.14 23.36 -8.52
CA GLU A 94 -13.48 22.10 -8.16
C GLU A 94 -13.95 20.96 -9.07
N ILE A 95 -13.01 20.38 -9.83
CA ILE A 95 -13.24 19.28 -10.75
C ILE A 95 -12.59 18.01 -10.20
N SER A 96 -13.42 17.10 -9.67
CA SER A 96 -12.95 15.78 -9.25
C SER A 96 -12.59 14.88 -10.44
N PRO A 97 -11.68 13.89 -10.25
CA PRO A 97 -11.31 12.97 -11.32
C PRO A 97 -12.54 12.24 -11.89
N LYS A 98 -12.54 12.03 -13.21
CA LYS A 98 -13.70 11.50 -13.94
C LYS A 98 -14.22 10.18 -13.35
N TYR A 99 -13.33 9.29 -12.92
CA TYR A 99 -13.71 8.01 -12.34
C TYR A 99 -14.49 8.17 -11.02
N ILE A 100 -14.11 9.14 -10.20
CA ILE A 100 -14.76 9.48 -8.92
C ILE A 100 -16.19 9.94 -9.17
N THR A 101 -16.37 10.93 -10.05
CA THR A 101 -17.68 11.49 -10.39
C THR A 101 -18.61 10.45 -11.03
N GLN A 102 -18.08 9.61 -11.94
CA GLN A 102 -18.87 8.57 -12.61
C GLN A 102 -19.37 7.47 -11.68
N ASN A 103 -18.63 7.17 -10.61
CA ASN A 103 -18.98 6.11 -9.65
C ASN A 103 -19.63 6.64 -8.38
N ASN A 104 -19.92 7.95 -8.32
CA ASN A 104 -20.51 8.64 -7.18
C ASN A 104 -19.73 8.34 -5.88
N LEU A 105 -18.41 8.51 -5.95
CA LEU A 105 -17.51 8.36 -4.82
C LEU A 105 -17.31 9.71 -4.14
N GLU A 106 -17.13 9.68 -2.82
CA GLU A 106 -16.91 10.84 -1.97
C GLU A 106 -15.43 10.89 -1.57
N PHE A 107 -14.89 12.11 -1.45
CA PHE A 107 -13.56 12.33 -0.92
C PHE A 107 -13.51 11.91 0.55
N TRP A 108 -12.48 11.14 0.93
CA TRP A 108 -12.27 10.69 2.31
C TRP A 108 -11.02 11.27 2.93
N PHE A 109 -9.85 11.09 2.30
CA PHE A 109 -8.56 11.43 2.92
C PHE A 109 -7.56 11.93 1.89
N THR A 110 -6.69 12.86 2.28
CA THR A 110 -5.45 13.16 1.55
C THR A 110 -4.35 12.17 1.95
N ASP A 111 -3.38 11.98 1.07
CA ASP A 111 -2.13 11.26 1.39
C ASP A 111 -1.40 11.88 2.59
N GLU A 112 -1.34 13.22 2.68
CA GLU A 112 -0.71 13.93 3.81
C GLU A 112 -1.36 13.58 5.16
N LEU A 113 -2.70 13.61 5.24
CA LEU A 113 -3.43 13.25 6.46
C LEU A 113 -3.11 11.81 6.86
N LEU A 114 -3.14 10.89 5.90
CA LEU A 114 -2.89 9.47 6.13
C LEU A 114 -1.46 9.23 6.64
N GLU A 115 -0.48 9.90 6.06
CA GLU A 115 0.92 9.81 6.45
C GLU A 115 1.16 10.38 7.84
N ASP A 116 0.69 11.58 8.12
CA ASP A 116 0.88 12.25 9.41
C ASP A 116 0.25 11.46 10.55
N VAL A 117 -0.98 10.99 10.37
CA VAL A 117 -1.69 10.21 11.38
C VAL A 117 -1.04 8.85 11.58
N THR A 118 -0.66 8.16 10.51
CA THR A 118 0.00 6.84 10.61
C THR A 118 1.36 6.95 11.27
N PHE A 119 2.17 7.96 10.88
CA PHE A 119 3.47 8.22 11.47
C PHE A 119 3.34 8.57 12.95
N ASN A 120 2.40 9.44 13.31
CA ASN A 120 2.12 9.80 14.69
C ASN A 120 1.70 8.58 15.52
N ALA A 121 0.84 7.73 14.96
CA ALA A 121 0.37 6.51 15.61
C ALA A 121 1.53 5.55 15.93
N LEU A 122 2.38 5.28 14.94
CA LEU A 122 3.54 4.41 15.09
C LEU A 122 4.62 4.97 16.02
N LYS A 123 4.73 6.31 16.11
CA LYS A 123 5.60 7.00 17.06
C LYS A 123 5.12 6.83 18.50
N GLN A 124 3.80 6.87 18.74
CA GLN A 124 3.22 6.59 20.06
C GLN A 124 3.32 5.10 20.42
N LYS A 125 2.98 4.23 19.47
CA LYS A 125 2.94 2.77 19.64
C LYS A 125 3.45 2.09 18.37
N THR A 126 4.70 1.63 18.39
CA THR A 126 5.34 0.97 17.24
C THR A 126 4.62 -0.29 16.77
N SER A 127 3.87 -0.94 17.67
CA SER A 127 3.04 -2.12 17.38
C SER A 127 1.57 -1.80 17.10
N ALA A 128 1.22 -0.55 16.76
CA ALA A 128 -0.16 -0.14 16.48
C ALA A 128 -0.79 -1.02 15.40
N THR A 129 -1.99 -1.54 15.67
CA THR A 129 -2.72 -2.38 14.71
C THR A 129 -3.37 -1.54 13.61
N ASN A 130 -3.82 -2.18 12.53
CA ASN A 130 -4.50 -1.45 11.45
C ASN A 130 -5.83 -0.87 11.95
N GLU A 131 -6.51 -1.53 12.88
CA GLU A 131 -7.71 -1.02 13.53
C GLU A 131 -7.44 0.23 14.37
N GLU A 132 -6.32 0.26 15.09
CA GLU A 132 -5.92 1.43 15.89
C GLU A 132 -5.59 2.63 15.00
N ILE A 133 -4.88 2.39 13.89
CA ILE A 133 -4.55 3.44 12.91
C ILE A 133 -5.80 3.92 12.18
N LEU A 134 -6.71 3.02 11.76
CA LEU A 134 -7.98 3.43 11.16
C LEU A 134 -8.82 4.30 12.12
N LYS A 135 -8.86 3.93 13.41
CA LYS A 135 -9.51 4.77 14.44
C LYS A 135 -8.85 6.14 14.56
N ALA A 136 -7.51 6.19 14.54
CA ALA A 136 -6.78 7.45 14.58
C ALA A 136 -7.07 8.33 13.35
N ILE A 137 -7.11 7.74 12.15
CA ILE A 137 -7.42 8.43 10.89
C ILE A 137 -8.82 9.05 10.96
N LYS A 138 -9.83 8.27 11.35
CA LYS A 138 -11.20 8.77 11.50
C LYS A 138 -11.29 9.87 12.55
N HIS A 139 -10.65 9.67 13.70
CA HIS A 139 -10.62 10.67 14.77
C HIS A 139 -10.00 11.99 14.29
N TYR A 140 -8.90 11.93 13.54
CA TYR A 140 -8.27 13.12 12.97
C TYR A 140 -9.17 13.79 11.93
N ASN A 141 -9.76 13.01 11.02
CA ASN A 141 -10.66 13.52 9.99
C ASN A 141 -11.89 14.25 10.58
N GLU A 142 -12.41 13.79 11.72
CA GLU A 142 -13.54 14.41 12.41
C GLU A 142 -13.14 15.61 13.29
N ARG A 143 -11.97 15.56 13.94
CA ARG A 143 -11.62 16.47 15.05
C ARG A 143 -10.39 17.34 14.80
N ASP A 144 -9.73 17.18 13.66
CA ASP A 144 -8.46 17.85 13.31
C ASP A 144 -7.43 17.79 14.46
N SER A 145 -7.31 16.61 15.08
CA SER A 145 -6.42 16.39 16.21
C SER A 145 -5.92 14.96 16.27
N PHE A 146 -4.70 14.76 16.75
CA PHE A 146 -4.14 13.41 16.91
C PHE A 146 -4.81 12.66 18.05
N MET A 147 -5.22 11.42 17.76
CA MET A 147 -5.71 10.48 18.77
C MET A 147 -4.54 9.97 19.63
N LYS A 148 -4.76 9.82 20.93
CA LYS A 148 -3.82 9.14 21.82
C LYS A 148 -3.98 7.62 21.73
N LEU A 149 -2.88 6.91 21.53
CA LEU A 149 -2.81 5.45 21.44
C LEU A 149 -2.23 4.80 22.70
#